data_AF-A0A354HWB5-F1
#
_entry.id   AF-A0A354HWB5-F1
#
_cell.length_a   1.000
_cell.length_b   1.000
_cell.length_c   1.000
_cell.angle_alpha   90.00
_cell.angle_beta   90.00
_cell.angle_gamma   90.00
#
_symmetry.space_group_name_H-M   'P 1'
#
loop_
_entity.id
_entity.type
_entity.pdbx_description
1 polymer ?
#
loop_
_entity_poly.entity_id
_entity_poly.type
_entity_poly.pdbx_seq_one_letter_code
_entity_poly.pdbx_strand_id
1 'polypeptide(L)'
;MKPILSSLLLAIAAFNPAWTAEAKTAAVAAEPATFEAGKGAFMLNGEPFVVKAAELHYPRIPRPYWDQRIKLSKALGMNTVCLYVFWNAHEGQPDRFDFTGNNDLREFVKLCQANDMK
;
A
#
# COMPACT_ATOMS: atom_id res chain seq x y z
N MET A 1 63.61 8.97 26.54
CA MET A 1 63.23 10.30 26.02
C MET A 1 62.55 10.12 24.67
N LYS A 2 61.28 10.53 24.52
CA LYS A 2 60.64 10.72 23.21
C LYS A 2 61.01 12.12 22.69
N PRO A 3 61.09 12.32 21.36
CA PRO A 3 60.03 13.07 20.68
C PRO A 3 59.63 12.37 19.35
N ILE A 4 58.36 12.13 19.03
CA ILE A 4 57.22 13.01 18.73
C ILE A 4 57.30 13.66 17.33
N LEU A 5 56.29 13.29 16.49
CA LEU A 5 55.68 13.94 15.32
C LEU A 5 56.46 14.04 13.99
N SER A 6 55.93 13.44 12.92
CA SER A 6 54.88 14.05 12.07
C SER A 6 54.86 13.37 10.69
N SER A 7 53.80 12.65 10.35
CA SER A 7 53.54 12.24 8.96
C SER A 7 52.08 12.51 8.63
N LEU A 8 51.88 13.65 7.97
CA LEU A 8 50.62 14.06 7.37
C LEU A 8 50.35 13.14 6.17
N LEU A 9 49.38 12.22 6.29
CA LEU A 9 48.87 11.44 5.16
C LEU A 9 47.65 12.16 4.59
N LEU A 10 47.89 12.89 3.50
CA LEU A 10 46.85 13.46 2.66
C LEU A 10 46.25 12.32 1.81
N ALA A 11 45.15 11.73 2.28
CA ALA A 11 44.39 10.78 1.48
C ALA A 11 43.54 11.55 0.46
N ILE A 12 44.01 11.59 -0.79
CA ILE A 12 43.21 12.06 -1.93
C ILE A 12 42.12 11.02 -2.16
N ALA A 13 40.88 11.34 -1.80
CA ALA A 13 39.72 10.53 -2.16
C ALA A 13 39.53 10.62 -3.68
N ALA A 14 39.81 9.52 -4.39
CA ALA A 14 39.47 9.37 -5.79
C ALA A 14 37.94 9.38 -5.93
N PHE A 15 37.41 10.51 -6.39
CA PHE A 15 35.99 10.70 -6.71
C PHE A 15 35.69 9.87 -7.96
N ASN A 16 35.13 8.66 -7.78
CA ASN A 16 34.76 7.78 -8.88
C ASN A 16 33.30 8.06 -9.27
N PRO A 17 33.01 8.66 -10.45
CA PRO A 17 31.65 9.04 -10.84
C PRO A 17 30.92 7.86 -11.50
N ALA A 18 30.98 6.68 -10.88
CA ALA A 18 30.36 5.46 -11.40
C ALA A 18 29.07 5.10 -10.65
N TRP A 19 28.37 6.10 -10.10
CA TRP A 19 27.09 5.88 -9.40
C TRP A 19 26.08 6.97 -9.70
N THR A 20 25.63 7.05 -10.96
CA THR A 20 24.32 7.62 -11.29
C THR A 20 23.73 6.85 -12.46
N ALA A 21 23.34 5.61 -12.21
CA ALA A 21 22.37 4.92 -13.02
C ALA A 21 21.22 4.54 -12.09
N GLU A 22 20.21 5.42 -11.98
CA GLU A 22 18.92 5.04 -11.43
C GLU A 22 18.34 3.96 -12.34
N ALA A 23 18.40 2.71 -11.86
CA ALA A 23 17.70 1.61 -12.48
C ALA A 23 16.21 1.94 -12.44
N LYS A 24 15.67 2.34 -13.59
CA LYS A 24 14.24 2.50 -13.79
C LYS A 24 13.64 1.09 -13.72
N THR A 25 13.15 0.71 -12.54
CA THR A 25 12.39 -0.53 -12.39
C THR A 25 11.17 -0.44 -13.31
N ALA A 26 11.24 -1.11 -14.45
CA ALA A 26 10.08 -1.32 -15.29
C ALA A 26 9.09 -2.13 -14.45
N ALA A 27 7.88 -1.59 -14.26
CA ALA A 27 6.79 -2.35 -13.68
C ALA A 27 6.54 -3.56 -14.59
N VAL A 28 6.97 -4.74 -14.14
CA VAL A 28 6.56 -5.99 -14.77
C VAL A 28 5.05 -6.01 -14.67
N ALA A 29 4.35 -6.05 -15.81
CA ALA A 29 2.92 -6.21 -15.83
C ALA A 29 2.63 -7.50 -15.04
N ALA A 30 2.05 -7.35 -13.86
CA ALA A 30 1.71 -8.49 -13.03
C ALA A 30 0.73 -9.36 -13.82
N GLU A 31 1.02 -10.66 -13.91
CA GLU A 31 0.04 -11.65 -14.35
C GLU A 31 -1.30 -11.38 -13.62
N PRO A 32 -2.45 -11.51 -14.30
CA PRO A 32 -3.74 -11.20 -13.69
C PRO A 32 -3.91 -12.00 -12.41
N ALA A 33 -4.15 -11.32 -11.30
CA ALA A 33 -4.31 -11.96 -10.01
C ALA A 33 -5.53 -12.91 -10.06
N THR A 34 -5.32 -14.17 -9.67
CA THR A 34 -6.41 -15.16 -9.62
C THR A 34 -6.87 -15.37 -8.18
N PHE A 35 -8.18 -15.47 -7.99
CA PHE A 35 -8.78 -15.84 -6.72
C PHE A 35 -9.78 -16.96 -6.95
N GLU A 36 -9.56 -18.10 -6.29
CA GLU A 36 -10.39 -19.29 -6.46
C GLU A 36 -10.92 -19.76 -5.11
N ALA A 37 -12.17 -20.22 -5.09
CA ALA A 37 -12.78 -20.85 -3.93
C ALA A 37 -13.14 -22.30 -4.28
N GLY A 38 -12.68 -23.26 -3.47
CA GLY A 38 -13.01 -24.67 -3.71
C GLY A 38 -12.18 -25.61 -2.85
N LYS A 39 -12.64 -26.87 -2.73
CA LYS A 39 -11.92 -27.95 -2.01
C LYS A 39 -11.55 -27.60 -0.55
N GLY A 40 -12.33 -26.72 0.10
CA GLY A 40 -12.15 -26.36 1.51
C GLY A 40 -11.14 -25.22 1.77
N ALA A 41 -10.62 -24.54 0.73
CA ALA A 41 -9.72 -23.41 0.88
C ALA A 41 -10.02 -22.31 -0.14
N PHE A 42 -9.51 -21.10 0.14
CA PHE A 42 -9.33 -20.08 -0.89
C PHE A 42 -7.91 -20.16 -1.43
N MET A 43 -7.74 -19.88 -2.71
CA MET A 43 -6.45 -19.79 -3.38
C MET A 43 -6.28 -18.37 -3.91
N LEU A 44 -5.14 -17.74 -3.63
CA LEU A 44 -4.75 -16.46 -4.21
C LEU A 44 -3.47 -16.69 -5.02
N ASN A 45 -3.54 -16.50 -6.33
CA ASN A 45 -2.43 -16.76 -7.26
C ASN A 45 -1.86 -18.19 -7.15
N GLY A 46 -2.73 -19.19 -6.99
CA GLY A 46 -2.35 -20.60 -6.85
C GLY A 46 -1.87 -21.02 -5.45
N GLU A 47 -1.73 -20.09 -4.50
CA GLU A 47 -1.29 -20.37 -3.13
C GLU A 47 -2.47 -20.37 -2.14
N PRO A 48 -2.50 -21.25 -1.13
CA PRO A 48 -3.54 -21.25 -0.09
C PRO A 48 -3.62 -19.89 0.63
N PHE A 49 -4.82 -19.35 0.74
CA PHE A 49 -5.08 -18.03 1.30
C PHE A 49 -6.16 -18.09 2.38
N VAL A 50 -5.85 -17.55 3.56
CA VAL A 50 -6.85 -17.37 4.63
C VAL A 50 -7.25 -15.90 4.65
N VAL A 51 -8.52 -15.63 4.32
CA VAL A 51 -9.09 -14.29 4.37
C VAL A 51 -9.27 -13.88 5.83
N LYS A 52 -8.56 -12.84 6.25
CA LYS A 52 -8.70 -12.20 7.56
C LYS A 52 -9.12 -10.76 7.32
N ALA A 53 -10.43 -10.53 7.35
CA ALA A 53 -11.01 -9.29 6.90
C ALA A 53 -11.30 -8.31 8.06
N ALA A 54 -11.02 -7.03 7.82
CA ALA A 54 -11.49 -5.93 8.66
C ALA A 54 -12.61 -5.18 7.94
N GLU A 55 -13.72 -4.96 8.65
CA GLU A 55 -14.84 -4.16 8.13
C GLU A 55 -14.49 -2.66 8.25
N LEU A 56 -14.37 -1.96 7.11
CA LEU A 56 -14.10 -0.53 7.06
C LEU A 56 -15.02 0.19 6.07
N HIS A 57 -15.84 1.10 6.58
CA HIS A 57 -16.80 1.87 5.78
C HIS A 57 -16.30 3.29 5.57
N TYR A 58 -15.67 3.56 4.42
CA TYR A 58 -15.10 4.86 4.09
C TYR A 58 -16.08 6.04 4.27
N PRO A 59 -17.40 5.95 3.98
CA PRO A 59 -18.28 7.10 4.21
C PRO A 59 -18.51 7.41 5.69
N ARG A 60 -18.29 6.44 6.59
CA ARG A 60 -18.46 6.60 8.05
C ARG A 60 -17.19 7.02 8.76
N ILE A 61 -16.06 7.05 8.06
CA ILE A 61 -14.75 7.44 8.59
C ILE A 61 -14.35 8.73 7.88
N PRO A 62 -13.99 9.82 8.58
CA PRO A 62 -13.49 11.01 7.90
C PRO A 62 -12.23 10.69 7.07
N ARG A 63 -12.19 11.18 5.84
CA ARG A 63 -11.10 10.92 4.87
C ARG A 63 -9.68 11.08 5.41
N PRO A 64 -9.36 12.08 6.26
CA PRO A 64 -8.03 12.19 6.87
C PRO A 64 -7.59 10.96 7.70
N TYR A 65 -8.54 10.13 8.14
CA TYR A 65 -8.28 8.96 8.97
C TYR A 65 -8.31 7.62 8.22
N TRP A 66 -8.63 7.58 6.92
CA TRP A 66 -8.73 6.32 6.17
C TRP A 66 -7.44 5.50 6.24
N ASP A 67 -6.31 6.09 5.86
CA ASP A 67 -5.00 5.43 5.87
C ASP A 67 -4.61 4.96 7.28
N GLN A 68 -4.88 5.78 8.30
CA GLN A 68 -4.64 5.41 9.69
C GLN A 68 -5.45 4.15 10.09
N ARG A 69 -6.74 4.10 9.72
CA ARG A 69 -7.59 2.94 10.05
C ARG A 69 -7.13 1.67 9.32
N ILE A 70 -6.76 1.79 8.05
CA ILE A 70 -6.23 0.69 7.24
C ILE A 70 -4.94 0.14 7.89
N LYS A 71 -4.01 1.01 8.28
CA LYS A 71 -2.76 0.62 8.96
C LYS A 71 -2.99 -0.08 10.29
N LEU A 72 -3.95 0.39 11.09
CA LEU A 72 -4.30 -0.26 12.36
C LEU A 72 -4.92 -1.65 12.14
N SER A 73 -5.79 -1.80 11.13
CA SER A 73 -6.32 -3.11 10.74
C SER A 73 -5.23 -4.07 10.31
N LYS A 74 -4.26 -3.60 9.51
CA LYS A 74 -3.09 -4.41 9.12
C LYS A 74 -2.22 -4.79 10.31
N ALA A 75 -1.97 -3.86 11.24
CA ALA A 75 -1.22 -4.12 12.46
C ALA A 75 -1.88 -5.16 13.38
N LEU A 76 -3.22 -5.27 13.34
CA LEU A 76 -3.98 -6.34 14.01
C LEU A 76 -3.82 -7.72 13.34
N GLY A 77 -3.13 -7.79 12.18
CA GLY A 77 -2.90 -9.01 11.44
C GLY A 77 -3.97 -9.33 10.39
N MET A 78 -4.83 -8.36 10.06
CA MET A 78 -5.78 -8.48 8.95
C MET A 78 -5.05 -8.32 7.61
N ASN A 79 -5.54 -8.98 6.57
CA ASN A 79 -4.96 -8.94 5.22
C ASN A 79 -5.95 -8.49 4.15
N THR A 80 -7.22 -8.34 4.50
CA THR A 80 -8.31 -8.00 3.57
C THR A 80 -9.16 -6.89 4.20
N VAL A 81 -9.66 -5.96 3.38
CA VAL A 81 -10.71 -5.01 3.81
C VAL A 81 -12.04 -5.43 3.19
N CYS A 82 -13.06 -5.61 4.03
CA CYS A 82 -14.44 -5.70 3.57
C CYS A 82 -15.15 -4.36 3.81
N LEU A 83 -15.97 -3.96 2.85
CA LEU A 83 -16.64 -2.66 2.87
C LEU A 83 -18.00 -2.71 2.17
N TYR A 84 -18.90 -1.84 2.61
CA TYR A 84 -20.10 -1.47 1.85
C TYR A 84 -19.86 -0.22 0.99
N VAL A 85 -20.49 -0.23 -0.18
CA VAL A 85 -20.71 0.95 -1.03
C VAL A 85 -22.15 1.38 -0.84
N PHE A 86 -22.35 2.50 -0.14
CA PHE A 86 -23.69 2.97 0.23
C PHE A 86 -24.32 3.71 -0.94
N TRP A 87 -25.22 3.07 -1.67
CA TRP A 87 -25.84 3.66 -2.86
C TRP A 87 -26.43 5.05 -2.60
N ASN A 88 -27.17 5.22 -1.50
CA ASN A 88 -27.76 6.50 -1.10
C ASN A 88 -26.72 7.61 -0.80
N ALA A 89 -25.49 7.25 -0.44
CA ALA A 89 -24.40 8.22 -0.26
C ALA A 89 -23.83 8.68 -1.60
N HIS A 90 -23.84 7.78 -2.60
CA HIS A 90 -23.35 8.08 -3.96
C HIS A 90 -24.41 8.68 -4.86
N GLU A 91 -25.69 8.40 -4.67
CA GLU A 91 -26.79 8.90 -5.51
C GLU A 91 -27.89 9.48 -4.61
N GLY A 92 -27.61 10.64 -4.01
CA GLY A 92 -28.58 11.33 -3.14
C GLY A 92 -29.78 11.90 -3.91
N GLN A 93 -29.67 12.04 -5.24
CA GLN A 93 -30.73 12.38 -6.18
C GLN A 93 -30.61 11.47 -7.40
N PRO A 94 -31.72 11.05 -8.02
CA PRO A 94 -31.70 10.21 -9.22
C PRO A 94 -30.76 10.77 -10.30
N ASP A 95 -29.93 9.89 -10.86
CA ASP A 95 -28.93 10.15 -11.90
C ASP A 95 -27.82 11.16 -11.53
N ARG A 96 -27.72 11.55 -10.24
CA ARG A 96 -26.70 12.48 -9.75
C ARG A 96 -25.73 11.78 -8.80
N PHE A 97 -24.62 11.33 -9.36
CA PHE A 97 -23.59 10.59 -8.63
C PHE A 97 -22.53 11.49 -7.97
N ASP A 98 -22.14 11.17 -6.74
CA ASP A 98 -21.03 11.77 -6.00
C ASP A 98 -20.00 10.70 -5.58
N PHE A 99 -18.80 10.81 -6.13
CA PHE A 99 -17.63 10.01 -5.78
C PHE A 99 -16.46 10.90 -5.32
N THR A 100 -16.77 12.05 -4.71
CA THR A 100 -15.78 13.02 -4.24
C THR A 100 -15.73 13.08 -2.72
N GLY A 101 -14.75 13.79 -2.16
CA GLY A 101 -14.67 14.02 -0.71
C GLY A 101 -14.65 12.71 0.09
N ASN A 102 -15.60 12.55 1.03
CA ASN A 102 -15.74 11.35 1.85
C ASN A 102 -16.42 10.17 1.13
N ASN A 103 -16.94 10.39 -0.07
CA ASN A 103 -17.55 9.38 -0.95
C ASN A 103 -16.57 8.88 -2.03
N ASP A 104 -15.29 9.23 -1.95
CA ASP A 104 -14.28 8.81 -2.93
C ASP A 104 -13.85 7.35 -2.72
N LEU A 105 -14.67 6.44 -3.25
CA LEU A 105 -14.42 5.00 -3.23
C LEU A 105 -13.09 4.65 -3.91
N ARG A 106 -12.76 5.33 -5.03
CA ARG A 106 -11.55 5.05 -5.79
C ARG A 106 -10.30 5.31 -4.94
N GLU A 107 -10.25 6.45 -4.25
CA GLU A 107 -9.12 6.75 -3.39
C GLU A 107 -9.03 5.78 -2.22
N PHE A 108 -10.16 5.43 -1.60
CA PHE A 108 -10.15 4.47 -0.50
C PHE A 108 -9.58 3.11 -0.93
N VAL A 109 -9.99 2.58 -2.09
CA VAL A 109 -9.46 1.33 -2.65
C VAL A 109 -7.96 1.45 -2.97
N LYS A 110 -7.51 2.58 -3.51
CA LYS A 110 -6.07 2.82 -3.73
C LYS A 110 -5.28 2.82 -2.42
N LEU A 111 -5.82 3.39 -1.35
CA LEU A 111 -5.18 3.35 -0.03
C LEU A 111 -5.09 1.94 0.53
N CYS A 112 -6.13 1.10 0.34
CA CYS A 112 -6.07 -0.32 0.69
C CYS A 112 -4.92 -1.01 -0.08
N GLN A 113 -4.86 -0.81 -1.40
CA GLN A 113 -3.81 -1.39 -2.24
C GLN A 113 -2.40 -0.91 -1.85
N ALA A 114 -2.22 0.39 -1.57
CA ALA A 114 -0.94 0.97 -1.14
C ALA A 114 -0.46 0.43 0.22
N ASN A 115 -1.38 0.00 1.07
CA ASN A 115 -1.08 -0.66 2.33
C ASN A 115 -1.02 -2.19 2.19
N ASP A 116 -1.08 -2.75 0.98
CA ASP A 116 -1.12 -4.19 0.71
C ASP A 116 -2.21 -4.88 1.55
N MET A 117 -3.40 -4.31 1.51
CA MET A 117 -4.66 -4.93 1.92
C MET A 117 -5.40 -5.38 0.67
N LYS A 118 -5.86 -6.62 0.66
CA LYS A 118 -6.70 -7.16 -0.41
C LYS A 118 -8.12 -6.62 -0.33
#